data_AF-A0A1B9IG93-F1
#
_entry.id   AF-A0A1B9IG93-F1
#
_cell.length_a   1.000
_cell.length_b   1.000
_cell.length_c   1.000
_cell.angle_alpha   90.00
_cell.angle_beta   90.00
_cell.angle_gamma   90.00
#
_symmetry.space_group_name_H-M   'P 1'
#
loop_
_entity.id
_entity.type
_entity.pdbx_description
1 polymer ?
#
loop_
_entity_poly.entity_id
_entity_poly.type
_entity_poly.pdbx_seq_one_letter_code
_entity_poly.pdbx_strand_id
1 'polypeptide(L)'
;MHIATFLSPLLFLTLPSLVVSDPTPTTPNHELDIRGYGKCYDLKTRDPQTCKCYPEYEEPKDHGGYWKKRQEADAEAEAEAKKGGYHYEECVCPDYPNTELDDGYGGGGWEWKGHGGGGHPKCVCKGDHQTYNPKTRECECDDGYQPWTPPNHYKRGEKKGGNKHKLICKPGPTQSAGPGGYKRSPSLHEAIKMRKQDERGVENLLGCKDEEKACESHGSWKCVDVSSLLWSCGACPGEGVDCGAVPGVSEVSCQRGHCVIESCRRGFTLTNTPNIEYLSNTTCVYENDQSPSKSWFVAQAN
;
A
#
# COMPACT_ATOMS: atom_id res chain seq x y z
N MET A 1 4.19 42.89 -11.02
CA MET A 1 4.48 42.62 -9.59
C MET A 1 5.38 41.41 -9.50
N HIS A 2 6.44 41.51 -8.71
CA HIS A 2 7.69 40.75 -8.85
C HIS A 2 7.57 39.25 -8.58
N ILE A 3 8.11 38.44 -9.51
CA ILE A 3 8.41 37.02 -9.32
C ILE A 3 9.84 36.94 -8.79
N ALA A 4 10.02 36.51 -7.53
CA ALA A 4 11.31 36.31 -6.91
C ALA A 4 11.77 34.86 -7.14
N THR A 5 12.73 34.69 -8.06
CA THR A 5 13.45 33.44 -8.32
C THR A 5 14.54 33.25 -7.27
N PHE A 6 14.37 32.29 -6.36
CA PHE A 6 15.43 31.86 -5.45
C PHE A 6 16.21 30.71 -6.09
N LEU A 7 17.42 31.02 -6.56
CA LEU A 7 18.46 30.05 -6.94
C LEU A 7 19.23 29.66 -5.67
N SER A 8 19.09 28.42 -5.21
CA SER A 8 19.97 27.84 -4.18
C SER A 8 21.26 27.32 -4.81
N PRO A 9 22.45 27.65 -4.26
CA PRO A 9 23.70 27.10 -4.75
C PRO A 9 23.93 25.69 -4.19
N LEU A 10 24.17 24.75 -5.11
CA LEU A 10 24.67 23.40 -4.82
C LEU A 10 26.12 23.51 -4.32
N LEU A 11 26.29 23.28 -3.02
CA LEU A 11 27.58 23.25 -2.34
C LEU A 11 28.15 21.83 -2.43
N PHE A 12 28.99 21.58 -3.44
CA PHE A 12 29.77 20.35 -3.57
C PHE A 12 30.89 20.33 -2.53
N LEU A 13 30.71 19.56 -1.46
CA LEU A 13 31.77 19.19 -0.52
C LEU A 13 32.53 17.99 -1.09
N THR A 14 33.71 18.24 -1.65
CA THR A 14 34.70 17.20 -1.96
C THR A 14 35.40 16.75 -0.67
N LEU A 15 35.14 15.52 -0.24
CA LEU A 15 35.88 14.88 0.85
C LEU A 15 37.23 14.34 0.35
N PRO A 16 38.32 14.46 1.14
CA PRO A 16 39.61 13.89 0.79
C PRO A 16 39.61 12.36 0.99
N SER A 17 40.11 11.65 -0.02
CA SER A 17 40.34 10.21 0.01
C SER A 17 41.42 9.87 1.04
N LEU A 18 41.01 9.37 2.20
CA LEU A 18 41.93 8.72 3.14
C LEU A 18 42.22 7.31 2.62
N VAL A 19 43.44 7.14 2.09
CA VAL A 19 44.03 5.83 1.80
C VAL A 19 44.32 5.16 3.15
N VAL A 20 43.45 4.23 3.54
CA VAL A 20 43.70 3.30 4.64
C VAL A 20 44.50 2.14 4.06
N SER A 21 45.75 2.01 4.51
CA SER A 21 46.58 0.84 4.23
C SER A 21 46.04 -0.35 5.00
N ASP A 22 45.58 -1.38 4.30
CA ASP A 22 45.15 -2.65 4.89
C ASP A 22 46.33 -3.35 5.57
N PRO A 23 46.23 -3.71 6.87
CA PRO A 23 47.18 -4.63 7.49
C PRO A 23 46.92 -6.04 6.96
N THR A 24 47.97 -6.61 6.37
CA THR A 24 48.05 -8.00 5.93
C THR A 24 47.51 -8.96 7.01
N PRO A 25 46.53 -9.82 6.71
CA PRO A 25 46.03 -10.78 7.68
C PRO A 25 47.06 -11.91 7.86
N THR A 26 47.75 -11.91 8.99
CA THR A 26 48.53 -13.06 9.45
C THR A 26 47.54 -14.15 9.86
N THR A 27 47.34 -15.14 8.99
CA THR A 27 46.61 -16.38 9.31
C THR A 27 47.36 -17.16 10.40
N PRO A 28 46.79 -17.35 11.61
CA PRO A 28 47.27 -18.35 12.53
C PRO A 28 46.66 -19.69 12.10
N ASN A 29 47.48 -20.53 11.47
CA ASN A 29 47.19 -21.96 11.34
C ASN A 29 47.24 -22.60 12.73
N HIS A 30 46.17 -22.45 13.50
CA HIS A 30 45.94 -23.28 14.68
C HIS A 30 44.83 -24.27 14.32
N GLU A 31 45.27 -25.40 13.78
CA GLU A 31 44.48 -26.60 13.59
C GLU A 31 44.13 -27.16 14.97
N LEU A 32 43.07 -26.60 15.58
CA LEU A 32 42.42 -27.19 16.74
C LEU A 32 41.69 -28.44 16.25
N ASP A 33 42.37 -29.59 16.32
CA ASP A 33 41.77 -30.92 16.15
C ASP A 33 40.79 -31.18 17.31
N ILE A 34 39.59 -30.60 17.21
CA ILE A 34 38.48 -30.88 18.11
C ILE A 34 37.95 -32.27 17.76
N ARG A 35 38.60 -33.30 18.30
CA ARG A 35 38.08 -34.68 18.34
C ARG A 35 36.94 -34.77 19.34
N GLY A 36 35.79 -34.22 18.96
CA GLY A 36 34.51 -34.36 19.66
C GLY A 36 33.44 -34.76 18.65
N TYR A 37 32.94 -36.00 18.75
CA TYR A 37 31.95 -36.56 17.85
C TYR A 37 30.59 -35.85 18.00
N GLY A 38 30.27 -35.07 16.98
CA GLY A 38 29.02 -34.34 16.76
C GLY A 38 29.31 -33.25 15.73
N LYS A 39 29.34 -33.60 14.45
CA LYS A 39 29.97 -32.71 13.45
C LYS A 39 28.92 -31.78 12.85
N CYS A 40 28.92 -30.54 13.32
CA CYS A 40 28.00 -29.51 12.84
C CYS A 40 28.21 -29.15 11.36
N TYR A 41 29.33 -29.54 10.74
CA TYR A 41 29.61 -29.28 9.33
C TYR A 41 28.63 -29.97 8.38
N ASP A 42 27.93 -31.01 8.81
CA ASP A 42 26.93 -31.71 8.00
C ASP A 42 25.59 -30.93 7.97
N LEU A 43 25.42 -29.95 8.86
CA LEU A 43 24.21 -29.15 8.98
C LEU A 43 24.33 -27.89 8.11
N LYS A 44 23.59 -27.86 7.01
CA LYS A 44 23.63 -26.76 6.03
C LYS A 44 23.21 -25.40 6.60
N THR A 45 22.52 -25.37 7.75
CA THR A 45 22.05 -24.13 8.41
C THR A 45 23.02 -23.58 9.46
N ARG A 46 24.15 -24.26 9.68
CA ARG A 46 25.17 -23.85 10.67
C ARG A 46 26.48 -23.54 9.97
N ASP A 47 27.20 -22.58 10.55
CA ASP A 47 28.57 -22.31 10.16
C ASP A 47 29.47 -23.49 10.59
N PRO A 48 30.23 -24.10 9.68
CA PRO A 48 31.00 -25.31 9.97
C PRO A 48 32.19 -25.08 10.91
N GLN A 49 32.65 -23.83 11.07
CA GLN A 49 33.77 -23.49 11.96
C GLN A 49 33.28 -23.15 13.37
N THR A 50 32.16 -22.44 13.49
CA THR A 50 31.64 -21.96 14.78
C THR A 50 30.52 -22.82 15.35
N CYS A 51 29.94 -23.70 14.53
CA CYS A 51 28.72 -24.46 14.80
C CYS A 51 27.50 -23.62 15.20
N LYS A 52 27.52 -22.29 14.97
CA LYS A 52 26.38 -21.40 15.23
C LYS A 52 25.46 -21.36 14.01
N CYS A 53 24.17 -21.17 14.25
CA CYS A 53 23.22 -20.87 13.18
C CYS A 53 23.65 -19.62 12.39
N TYR A 54 23.49 -19.65 11.06
CA TYR A 54 23.66 -18.44 10.27
C TYR A 54 22.65 -17.35 10.70
N PRO A 55 22.96 -16.05 10.52
CA PRO A 55 22.15 -14.93 11.03
C PRO A 55 20.67 -14.95 10.61
N GLU A 56 20.36 -15.56 9.48
CA GLU A 56 19.01 -15.72 8.96
C GLU A 56 18.17 -16.77 9.71
N TYR A 57 18.81 -17.69 10.44
CA TYR A 57 18.15 -18.74 11.22
C TYR A 57 18.07 -18.43 12.71
N GLU A 58 17.29 -19.22 13.43
CA GLU A 58 17.24 -19.21 14.90
C GLU A 58 17.66 -20.57 15.46
N GLU A 59 18.31 -20.52 16.63
CA GLU A 59 18.50 -21.72 17.43
C GLU A 59 17.11 -22.24 17.87
N PRO A 60 16.84 -23.54 17.75
CA PRO A 60 15.56 -24.12 18.16
C PRO A 60 15.30 -23.82 19.64
N LYS A 61 14.22 -23.08 19.93
CA LYS A 61 13.97 -22.52 21.26
C LYS A 61 13.44 -23.53 22.29
N ASP A 62 12.90 -24.69 21.88
CA ASP A 62 12.18 -25.57 22.79
C ASP A 62 12.09 -27.04 22.32
N HIS A 63 13.19 -27.79 22.41
CA HIS A 63 13.09 -29.22 22.72
C HIS A 63 13.31 -29.39 24.22
N GLY A 64 12.19 -29.37 24.95
CA GLY A 64 12.05 -29.52 26.41
C GLY A 64 13.27 -30.03 27.18
N GLY A 65 13.99 -29.11 27.82
CA GLY A 65 14.49 -29.29 29.17
C GLY A 65 15.70 -30.21 29.44
N TYR A 66 16.30 -30.89 28.46
CA TYR A 66 17.45 -31.79 28.74
C TYR A 66 18.84 -31.24 28.40
N TRP A 67 18.96 -29.95 28.09
CA TRP A 67 20.26 -29.30 27.87
C TRP A 67 20.38 -28.04 28.72
N LYS A 68 20.27 -28.20 30.04
CA LYS A 68 20.65 -27.16 30.98
C LYS A 68 22.16 -26.93 30.80
N LYS A 69 22.54 -25.76 30.30
CA LYS A 69 23.94 -25.28 30.23
C LYS A 69 24.68 -25.67 31.51
N ARG A 70 25.52 -26.69 31.40
CA ARG A 70 26.55 -27.00 32.40
C ARG A 70 27.72 -26.06 32.12
N GLN A 71 27.51 -24.76 32.33
CA GLN A 71 28.56 -23.77 32.11
C GLN A 71 29.49 -23.62 33.32
N GLU A 72 29.17 -24.15 34.50
CA GLU A 72 30.00 -23.98 35.71
C GLU A 72 29.87 -25.17 36.69
N ALA A 73 30.25 -26.38 36.28
CA ALA A 73 30.40 -27.49 37.23
C ALA A 73 31.68 -28.27 36.94
N ASP A 74 32.74 -27.84 37.62
CA ASP A 74 33.89 -28.55 38.18
C ASP A 74 34.41 -29.81 37.46
N ALA A 75 35.74 -29.79 37.28
CA ALA A 75 36.62 -30.68 36.52
C ALA A 75 36.59 -32.20 36.85
N GLU A 76 35.62 -32.70 37.61
CA GLU A 76 35.55 -34.12 38.00
C GLU A 76 34.47 -34.92 37.25
N ALA A 77 33.63 -34.27 36.44
CA ALA A 77 32.56 -34.95 35.71
C ALA A 77 32.90 -35.34 34.25
N GLU A 78 34.18 -35.30 33.87
CA GLU A 78 34.67 -35.72 32.55
C GLU A 78 34.77 -37.26 32.38
N ALA A 79 34.70 -38.04 33.47
CA ALA A 79 34.89 -39.48 33.38
C ALA A 79 33.66 -40.27 32.92
N GLU A 80 32.43 -39.76 33.15
CA GLU A 80 31.19 -40.50 32.84
C GLU A 80 30.44 -40.00 31.58
N ALA A 81 30.89 -38.93 30.93
CA ALA A 81 30.26 -38.38 29.71
C ALA A 81 30.61 -39.13 28.41
N LYS A 82 31.26 -40.30 28.47
CA LYS A 82 31.82 -41.00 27.30
C LYS A 82 30.81 -41.75 26.40
N LYS A 83 29.49 -41.58 26.55
CA LYS A 83 28.50 -42.28 25.70
C LYS A 83 27.36 -41.43 25.15
N GLY A 84 27.29 -40.13 25.46
CA GLY A 84 26.29 -39.23 24.89
C GLY A 84 26.92 -38.30 23.87
N GLY A 85 26.88 -38.64 22.58
CA GLY A 85 27.29 -37.71 21.52
C GLY A 85 26.41 -36.45 21.56
N TYR A 86 27.02 -35.28 21.43
CA TYR A 86 26.28 -34.03 21.26
C TYR A 86 25.67 -34.02 19.85
N HIS A 87 24.36 -34.24 19.77
CA HIS A 87 23.62 -34.08 18.52
C HIS A 87 23.30 -32.59 18.35
N TYR A 88 23.89 -31.96 17.34
CA TYR A 88 23.48 -30.62 16.92
C TYR A 88 22.15 -30.74 16.18
N GLU A 89 21.18 -29.92 16.55
CA GLU A 89 19.92 -29.81 15.84
C GLU A 89 20.04 -28.80 14.69
N GLU A 90 19.26 -29.04 13.63
CA GLU A 90 19.10 -28.09 12.53
C GLU A 90 18.52 -26.77 13.04
N CYS A 91 19.01 -25.66 12.49
CA CYS A 91 18.48 -24.36 12.83
C CYS A 91 17.12 -24.17 12.17
N VAL A 92 16.25 -23.42 12.81
CA VAL A 92 14.88 -23.19 12.32
C VAL A 92 14.73 -21.82 11.70
N CYS A 93 13.80 -21.69 10.76
CA CYS A 93 13.42 -20.40 10.23
C CYS A 93 12.68 -19.56 11.30
N PRO A 94 12.84 -18.23 11.33
CA PRO A 94 12.34 -17.37 12.42
C PRO A 94 10.82 -17.31 12.52
N ASP A 95 10.13 -17.49 11.40
CA ASP A 95 8.67 -17.53 11.32
C ASP A 95 8.11 -18.94 11.18
N TYR A 96 8.74 -19.91 11.83
CA TYR A 96 8.15 -21.23 12.00
C TYR A 96 6.81 -21.09 12.77
N PRO A 97 5.70 -21.74 12.34
CA PRO A 97 5.60 -22.80 11.34
C PRO A 97 5.26 -22.37 9.90
N ASN A 98 5.30 -21.07 9.58
CA ASN A 98 4.94 -20.55 8.24
C ASN A 98 6.04 -20.74 7.20
N THR A 99 7.25 -21.04 7.64
CA THR A 99 8.44 -21.16 6.80
C THR A 99 8.98 -22.60 6.75
N GLU A 100 9.65 -22.93 5.65
CA GLU A 100 10.50 -24.10 5.49
C GLU A 100 11.86 -23.74 4.90
N LEU A 101 12.80 -24.66 5.06
CA LEU A 101 14.10 -24.60 4.40
C LEU A 101 13.93 -25.11 2.97
N ASP A 102 14.12 -24.22 2.01
CA ASP A 102 14.35 -24.59 0.61
C ASP A 102 15.86 -24.80 0.44
N ASP A 103 16.26 -26.05 0.21
CA ASP A 103 17.63 -26.41 -0.07
C ASP A 103 18.01 -26.19 -1.55
N GLY A 104 17.10 -25.61 -2.35
CA GLY A 104 17.26 -25.32 -3.77
C GLY A 104 17.04 -26.53 -4.67
N TYR A 105 16.72 -27.69 -4.09
CA TYR A 105 16.37 -28.91 -4.83
C TYR A 105 14.85 -29.00 -4.99
N GLY A 106 14.28 -28.07 -5.78
CA GLY A 106 12.86 -28.11 -6.13
C GLY A 106 12.47 -29.52 -6.59
N GLY A 107 11.41 -30.09 -6.00
CA GLY A 107 11.01 -31.50 -6.13
C GLY A 107 10.55 -31.97 -7.52
N GLY A 108 11.00 -31.34 -8.60
CA GLY A 108 10.75 -31.71 -9.98
C GLY A 108 12.02 -32.17 -10.68
N GLY A 109 12.22 -33.49 -10.76
CA GLY A 109 13.22 -34.10 -11.63
C GLY A 109 14.66 -33.97 -11.15
N TRP A 110 15.26 -35.11 -10.79
CA TRP A 110 16.67 -35.31 -10.41
C TRP A 110 17.70 -35.01 -11.51
N GLU A 111 17.42 -34.10 -12.45
CA GLU A 111 18.39 -33.74 -13.48
C GLU A 111 19.43 -32.79 -12.87
N TRP A 112 20.53 -33.39 -12.39
CA TRP A 112 21.72 -32.73 -11.88
C TRP A 112 22.34 -31.82 -12.94
N LYS A 113 21.80 -30.62 -13.12
CA LYS A 113 22.52 -29.53 -13.76
C LYS A 113 23.51 -29.00 -12.76
N GLY A 114 24.66 -29.67 -12.70
CA GLY A 114 25.83 -29.13 -12.03
C GLY A 114 26.10 -27.73 -12.54
N HIS A 115 26.31 -26.79 -11.62
CA HIS A 115 27.40 -25.81 -11.63
C HIS A 115 27.25 -24.84 -10.44
N GLY A 116 28.08 -25.05 -9.41
CA GLY A 116 28.96 -24.00 -8.90
C GLY A 116 28.44 -22.94 -7.92
N GLY A 117 27.19 -22.99 -7.47
CA GLY A 117 26.67 -22.05 -6.47
C GLY A 117 26.40 -22.71 -5.13
N GLY A 118 27.41 -22.85 -4.26
CA GLY A 118 27.28 -23.41 -2.90
C GLY A 118 26.54 -22.47 -1.94
N GLY A 119 25.29 -22.14 -2.24
CA GLY A 119 24.41 -21.43 -1.31
C GLY A 119 23.95 -22.37 -0.20
N HIS A 120 23.95 -21.90 1.04
CA HIS A 120 23.18 -22.54 2.11
C HIS A 120 21.67 -22.46 1.76
N PRO A 121 20.83 -23.33 2.35
CA PRO A 121 19.37 -23.26 2.20
C PRO A 121 18.85 -21.84 2.48
N LYS A 122 17.60 -21.58 2.07
CA LYS A 122 16.90 -20.31 2.34
C LYS A 122 15.55 -20.58 2.99
N CYS A 123 15.10 -19.68 3.85
CA CYS A 123 13.75 -19.71 4.36
C CYS A 123 12.75 -19.28 3.28
N VAL A 124 11.77 -20.13 2.98
CA VAL A 124 10.66 -19.86 2.07
C VAL A 124 9.33 -20.04 2.79
N CYS A 125 8.28 -19.36 2.34
CA CYS A 125 6.94 -19.50 2.93
C CYS A 125 6.23 -20.76 2.42
N LYS A 126 5.58 -21.48 3.33
CA LYS A 126 4.85 -22.74 3.04
C LYS A 126 3.47 -22.53 2.41
N GLY A 127 2.88 -21.35 2.54
CA GLY A 127 1.52 -21.09 2.08
C GLY A 127 1.49 -20.49 0.68
N ASP A 128 0.40 -20.77 -0.05
CA ASP A 128 0.14 -20.11 -1.33
C ASP A 128 -0.03 -18.61 -1.12
N HIS A 129 0.47 -17.83 -2.09
CA HIS A 129 0.41 -16.37 -2.11
C HIS A 129 1.09 -15.72 -0.91
N GLN A 130 2.25 -16.26 -0.54
CA GLN A 130 3.09 -15.74 0.54
C GLN A 130 4.50 -15.45 0.03
N THR A 131 5.05 -14.34 0.50
CA THR A 131 6.43 -13.96 0.26
C THR A 131 7.15 -13.81 1.60
N TYR A 132 8.34 -14.40 1.71
CA TYR A 132 9.18 -14.25 2.92
C TYR A 132 9.89 -12.91 2.89
N ASN A 133 9.65 -12.08 3.90
CA ASN A 133 10.31 -10.79 4.01
C ASN A 133 11.60 -10.93 4.85
N PRO A 134 12.80 -10.78 4.25
CA PRO A 134 14.06 -10.99 4.96
C PRO A 134 14.34 -9.93 6.03
N LYS A 135 13.67 -8.77 5.99
CA LYS A 135 13.84 -7.69 6.96
C LYS A 135 13.04 -7.94 8.23
N THR A 136 11.78 -8.33 8.08
CA THR A 136 10.90 -8.67 9.21
C THR A 136 11.12 -10.09 9.70
N ARG A 137 11.72 -10.94 8.86
CA ARG A 137 11.92 -12.38 9.07
C ARG A 137 10.58 -13.11 9.23
N GLU A 138 9.54 -12.62 8.57
CA GLU A 138 8.16 -13.14 8.62
C GLU A 138 7.60 -13.38 7.21
N CYS A 139 6.66 -14.33 7.11
CA CYS A 139 5.87 -14.52 5.90
C CYS A 139 4.76 -13.47 5.82
N GLU A 140 4.63 -12.83 4.66
CA GLU A 140 3.60 -11.84 4.38
C GLU A 140 2.76 -12.31 3.18
N CYS A 141 1.48 -11.93 3.13
CA CYS A 141 0.65 -12.23 1.97
C CYS A 141 1.04 -11.34 0.79
N ASP A 142 1.00 -11.90 -0.43
CA ASP A 142 1.26 -11.16 -1.66
C ASP A 142 0.22 -10.05 -1.89
N ASP A 143 0.55 -9.09 -2.76
CA ASP A 143 -0.36 -8.01 -3.14
C ASP A 143 -1.72 -8.53 -3.63
N GLY A 144 -2.80 -8.03 -3.03
CA GLY A 144 -4.17 -8.48 -3.30
C GLY A 144 -4.66 -9.64 -2.45
N TYR A 145 -3.81 -10.20 -1.57
CA TYR A 145 -4.18 -11.22 -0.59
C TYR A 145 -4.21 -10.63 0.82
N GLN A 146 -5.06 -11.19 1.68
CA GLN A 146 -5.17 -10.78 3.08
C GLN A 146 -4.98 -11.98 4.02
N PRO A 147 -4.35 -11.76 5.19
CA PRO A 147 -4.29 -12.77 6.24
C PRO A 147 -5.69 -13.18 6.66
N TRP A 148 -5.96 -14.48 6.64
CA TRP A 148 -7.26 -15.04 7.01
C TRP A 148 -7.12 -15.96 8.21
N THR A 149 -7.83 -15.62 9.27
CA THR A 149 -8.00 -16.49 10.44
C THR A 149 -9.37 -17.17 10.42
N PRO A 150 -9.43 -18.51 10.55
CA PRO A 150 -10.70 -19.24 10.59
C PRO A 150 -11.58 -18.75 11.77
N PRO A 151 -12.88 -18.48 11.56
CA PRO A 151 -13.79 -17.99 12.61
C PRO A 151 -13.88 -18.88 13.86
N ASN A 152 -13.59 -20.17 13.72
CA ASN A 152 -13.69 -21.16 14.79
C ASN A 152 -12.39 -21.36 15.59
N HIS A 153 -11.31 -20.65 15.28
CA HIS A 153 -10.03 -20.83 15.96
C HIS A 153 -9.92 -20.10 17.31
N TYR A 154 -10.86 -19.20 17.64
CA TYR A 154 -10.84 -18.46 18.91
C TYR A 154 -11.69 -19.12 20.01
N LYS A 155 -11.92 -20.44 19.99
CA LYS A 155 -12.73 -21.08 21.03
C LYS A 155 -12.02 -20.99 22.40
N ARG A 156 -12.40 -19.94 23.12
CA ARG A 156 -12.45 -19.72 24.57
C ARG A 156 -11.79 -20.85 25.38
N GLY A 157 -10.50 -20.74 25.62
CA GLY A 157 -9.79 -21.61 26.57
C GLY A 157 -8.30 -21.84 26.30
N GLU A 158 -7.79 -21.51 25.11
CA GLU A 158 -6.37 -21.75 24.82
C GLU A 158 -5.47 -20.85 25.69
N LYS A 159 -4.68 -21.53 26.53
CA LYS A 159 -3.66 -20.95 27.41
C LYS A 159 -2.71 -20.09 26.56
N LYS A 160 -2.26 -18.96 27.13
CA LYS A 160 -1.30 -17.98 26.56
C LYS A 160 0.12 -18.53 26.28
N GLY A 161 0.26 -19.73 25.73
CA GLY A 161 1.47 -20.24 25.11
C GLY A 161 1.07 -20.78 23.74
N GLY A 162 1.17 -19.97 22.68
CA GLY A 162 2.46 -19.60 22.10
C GLY A 162 2.72 -20.31 20.76
N ASN A 163 1.80 -21.16 20.30
CA ASN A 163 1.89 -21.72 18.96
C ASN A 163 1.38 -20.71 17.93
N LYS A 164 2.31 -20.07 17.21
CA LYS A 164 1.99 -19.28 16.01
C LYS A 164 1.17 -20.17 15.06
N HIS A 165 -0.04 -19.73 14.69
CA HIS A 165 -0.86 -20.46 13.73
C HIS A 165 -0.27 -20.31 12.31
N LYS A 166 -0.48 -21.32 11.46
CA LYS A 166 -0.13 -21.25 10.04
C LYS A 166 -0.82 -20.04 9.40
N LEU A 167 -0.05 -19.12 8.83
CA LEU A 167 -0.56 -18.01 8.04
C LEU A 167 -1.28 -18.57 6.81
N ILE A 168 -2.54 -18.16 6.63
CA ILE A 168 -3.34 -18.50 5.46
C ILE A 168 -3.65 -17.20 4.75
N CYS A 169 -3.23 -17.07 3.51
CA CYS A 169 -3.56 -15.92 2.67
C CYS A 169 -4.74 -16.30 1.79
N LYS A 170 -5.79 -15.49 1.84
CA LYS A 170 -6.90 -15.59 0.89
C LYS A 170 -6.89 -14.38 -0.01
N PRO A 171 -7.41 -14.47 -1.25
CA PRO A 171 -7.69 -13.27 -2.02
C PRO A 171 -8.41 -12.32 -1.07
N GLY A 172 -7.89 -11.10 -0.95
CA GLY A 172 -8.63 -10.03 -0.29
C GLY A 172 -10.02 -9.94 -0.93
N PRO A 173 -10.95 -9.18 -0.37
CA PRO A 173 -12.18 -8.85 -1.07
C PRO A 173 -11.79 -8.21 -2.40
N THR A 174 -11.70 -9.04 -3.44
CA THR A 174 -11.40 -8.61 -4.77
C THR A 174 -12.57 -7.70 -5.09
N GLN A 175 -12.28 -6.47 -5.52
CA GLN A 175 -13.30 -5.58 -6.07
C GLN A 175 -13.86 -6.13 -7.41
N SER A 176 -13.74 -7.44 -7.64
CA SER A 176 -14.39 -8.19 -8.69
C SER A 176 -15.89 -8.14 -8.42
N ALA A 177 -16.52 -7.27 -9.19
CA ALA A 177 -17.93 -7.23 -9.52
C ALA A 177 -18.55 -8.63 -9.59
N GLY A 178 -18.98 -9.14 -8.43
CA GLY A 178 -19.92 -10.24 -8.37
C GLY A 178 -21.30 -9.70 -8.76
N PRO A 179 -22.07 -10.42 -9.59
CA PRO A 179 -23.43 -10.03 -9.91
C PRO A 179 -24.27 -10.15 -8.63
N GLY A 180 -24.50 -9.04 -7.95
CA GLY A 180 -25.31 -8.98 -6.72
C GLY A 180 -24.59 -8.52 -5.44
N GLY A 181 -23.30 -8.18 -5.49
CA GLY A 181 -22.59 -7.60 -4.35
C GLY A 181 -22.79 -6.10 -4.26
N TYR A 182 -23.39 -5.60 -3.18
CA TYR A 182 -23.44 -4.17 -2.87
C TYR A 182 -22.01 -3.59 -2.92
N LYS A 183 -21.71 -2.80 -3.96
CA LYS A 183 -20.41 -2.15 -4.10
C LYS A 183 -20.25 -1.18 -2.93
N ARG A 184 -19.23 -1.40 -2.11
CA ARG A 184 -18.89 -0.46 -1.04
C ARG A 184 -18.49 0.87 -1.68
N SER A 185 -19.07 1.97 -1.22
CA SER A 185 -18.63 3.31 -1.62
C SER A 185 -17.16 3.51 -1.21
N PRO A 186 -16.31 4.01 -2.11
CA PRO A 186 -14.90 4.26 -1.80
C PRO A 186 -14.78 5.30 -0.69
N SER A 187 -13.70 5.24 0.08
CA SER A 187 -13.38 6.33 1.01
C SER A 187 -13.00 7.61 0.25
N LEU A 188 -13.07 8.78 0.89
CA LEU A 188 -12.66 10.05 0.26
C LEU A 188 -11.22 9.99 -0.29
N HIS A 189 -10.28 9.46 0.49
CA HIS A 189 -8.87 9.36 0.06
C HIS A 189 -8.70 8.41 -1.14
N GLU A 190 -9.43 7.30 -1.14
CA GLU A 190 -9.45 6.34 -2.25
C GLU A 190 -10.04 6.95 -3.52
N ALA A 191 -11.16 7.67 -3.41
CA ALA A 191 -11.78 8.37 -4.52
C ALA A 191 -10.85 9.44 -5.13
N ILE A 192 -10.11 10.18 -4.31
CA ILE A 192 -9.10 11.14 -4.77
C ILE A 192 -7.97 10.42 -5.54
N LYS A 193 -7.51 9.27 -5.04
CA LYS A 193 -6.48 8.47 -5.72
C LYS A 193 -6.98 7.95 -7.07
N MET A 194 -8.23 7.48 -7.13
CA MET A 194 -8.88 7.01 -8.36
C MET A 194 -8.97 8.15 -9.39
N ARG A 195 -9.46 9.33 -8.99
CA ARG A 195 -9.58 10.49 -9.90
C ARG A 195 -8.26 11.00 -10.47
N LYS A 196 -7.15 10.82 -9.74
CA LYS A 196 -5.82 11.16 -10.25
C LYS A 196 -5.34 10.22 -11.37
N GLN A 197 -5.84 8.99 -11.39
CA GLN A 197 -5.46 7.96 -12.37
C GLN A 197 -6.43 7.92 -13.55
N ASP A 198 -7.72 8.03 -13.26
CA ASP A 198 -8.83 8.05 -14.22
C ASP A 198 -9.84 9.10 -13.76
N GLU A 199 -10.07 10.12 -14.59
CA GLU A 199 -11.01 11.21 -14.28
C GLU A 199 -12.41 10.69 -13.93
N ARG A 200 -12.82 9.54 -14.48
CA ARG A 200 -14.09 8.87 -14.17
C ARG A 200 -13.95 7.61 -13.31
N GLY A 201 -12.82 7.40 -12.64
CA GLY A 201 -12.56 6.15 -11.91
C GLY A 201 -13.61 5.86 -10.83
N VAL A 202 -14.11 6.90 -10.15
CA VAL A 202 -15.12 6.77 -9.10
C VAL A 202 -16.50 6.48 -9.68
N GLU A 203 -16.84 7.13 -10.79
CA GLU A 203 -18.07 6.94 -11.55
C GLU A 203 -18.16 5.51 -12.08
N ASN A 204 -17.07 5.01 -12.67
CA ASN A 204 -16.96 3.64 -13.17
C ASN A 204 -17.10 2.61 -12.04
N LEU A 205 -16.47 2.88 -10.88
CA LEU A 205 -16.60 2.03 -9.69
C LEU A 205 -18.07 1.96 -9.23
N LEU A 206 -18.72 3.10 -9.05
CA LEU A 206 -20.11 3.17 -8.60
C LEU A 206 -21.12 2.69 -9.65
N GLY A 207 -20.74 2.67 -10.92
CA GLY A 207 -21.64 2.37 -12.03
C GLY A 207 -22.54 3.54 -12.40
N CYS A 208 -22.03 4.77 -12.29
CA CYS A 208 -22.74 5.96 -12.76
C CYS A 208 -22.86 5.94 -14.29
N LYS A 209 -23.96 6.49 -14.80
CA LYS A 209 -24.15 6.69 -16.26
C LYS A 209 -23.21 7.78 -16.79
N ASP A 210 -23.13 7.89 -18.12
CA ASP A 210 -22.23 8.88 -18.75
C ASP A 210 -22.58 10.34 -18.46
N GLU A 211 -23.86 10.60 -18.19
CA GLU A 211 -24.42 11.91 -17.84
C GLU A 211 -24.38 12.18 -16.33
N GLU A 212 -24.00 11.19 -15.53
CA GLU A 212 -23.93 11.26 -14.08
C GLU A 212 -22.48 11.43 -13.61
N LYS A 213 -22.30 12.20 -12.53
CA LYS A 213 -21.02 12.38 -11.85
C LYS A 213 -21.10 11.84 -10.43
N ALA A 214 -20.01 11.24 -9.94
CA ALA A 214 -19.95 10.77 -8.57
C ALA A 214 -19.72 11.97 -7.64
N CYS A 215 -20.70 12.27 -6.80
CA CYS A 215 -20.64 13.40 -5.87
C CYS A 215 -20.56 12.90 -4.44
N GLU A 216 -19.64 13.50 -3.68
CA GLU A 216 -19.53 13.27 -2.25
C GLU A 216 -20.66 14.01 -1.53
N SER A 217 -21.29 13.34 -0.59
CA SER A 217 -22.35 13.88 0.25
C SER A 217 -22.31 13.16 1.60
N HIS A 218 -21.94 13.90 2.64
CA HIS A 218 -21.88 13.41 4.03
C HIS A 218 -21.03 12.14 4.21
N GLY A 219 -19.86 12.07 3.58
CA GLY A 219 -18.94 10.94 3.65
C GLY A 219 -19.31 9.76 2.75
N SER A 220 -20.34 9.89 1.92
CA SER A 220 -20.78 8.87 0.96
C SER A 220 -20.75 9.39 -0.46
N TRP A 221 -20.51 8.51 -1.43
CA TRP A 221 -20.50 8.86 -2.85
C TRP A 221 -21.79 8.37 -3.51
N LYS A 222 -22.43 9.25 -4.27
CA LYS A 222 -23.64 8.96 -5.05
C LYS A 222 -23.53 9.51 -6.47
N CYS A 223 -24.12 8.81 -7.43
CA CYS A 223 -24.25 9.32 -8.79
C CYS A 223 -25.31 10.45 -8.81
N VAL A 224 -24.94 11.60 -9.35
CA VAL A 224 -25.83 12.76 -9.53
C VAL A 224 -25.80 13.12 -11.01
N ASP A 225 -26.98 13.27 -11.62
CA ASP A 225 -27.10 13.73 -13.00
C ASP A 225 -26.75 15.22 -13.08
N VAL A 226 -25.54 15.52 -13.52
CA VAL A 226 -25.06 16.90 -13.67
C VAL A 226 -25.41 17.50 -15.04
N SER A 227 -26.05 16.71 -15.90
CA SER A 227 -26.36 17.08 -17.28
C SER A 227 -27.74 17.69 -17.44
N SER A 228 -28.70 17.27 -16.61
CA SER A 228 -30.11 17.66 -16.70
C SER A 228 -30.71 18.25 -15.42
N LEU A 229 -30.07 18.06 -14.25
CA LEU A 229 -30.58 18.60 -12.99
C LEU A 229 -30.36 20.11 -12.89
N LEU A 230 -31.47 20.84 -12.72
CA LEU A 230 -31.50 22.31 -12.57
C LEU A 230 -30.58 22.86 -11.48
N TRP A 231 -30.50 22.17 -10.33
CA TRP A 231 -29.82 22.64 -9.10
C TRP A 231 -28.38 22.13 -8.95
N SER A 232 -27.87 21.36 -9.92
CA SER A 232 -26.51 20.83 -9.95
C SER A 232 -26.02 20.73 -11.40
N CYS A 233 -26.31 21.76 -12.18
CA CYS A 233 -25.98 21.78 -13.59
C CYS A 233 -24.47 21.95 -13.76
N GLY A 234 -23.84 21.03 -14.50
CA GLY A 234 -22.43 21.04 -14.88
C GLY A 234 -21.46 20.47 -13.83
N ALA A 235 -21.84 20.41 -12.55
CA ALA A 235 -20.98 19.85 -11.50
C ALA A 235 -21.78 19.39 -10.26
N CYS A 236 -21.07 18.82 -9.29
CA CYS A 236 -21.67 18.30 -8.06
C CYS A 236 -22.35 19.40 -7.22
N PRO A 237 -23.32 19.06 -6.36
CA PRO A 237 -23.97 20.05 -5.50
C PRO A 237 -22.95 20.87 -4.70
N GLY A 238 -23.04 22.21 -4.77
CA GLY A 238 -22.09 23.15 -4.16
C GLY A 238 -20.97 23.62 -5.09
N GLU A 239 -20.67 22.87 -6.16
CA GLU A 239 -19.78 23.28 -7.25
C GLU A 239 -20.56 23.62 -8.53
N GLY A 240 -21.70 22.95 -8.76
CA GLY A 240 -22.58 23.16 -9.89
C GLY A 240 -23.46 24.40 -9.76
N VAL A 241 -24.04 24.80 -10.88
CA VAL A 241 -24.90 25.98 -10.98
C VAL A 241 -26.36 25.57 -10.72
N ASP A 242 -27.07 26.38 -9.94
CA ASP A 242 -28.53 26.35 -9.88
C ASP A 242 -29.12 27.26 -10.96
N CYS A 243 -29.52 26.67 -12.08
CA CYS A 243 -30.10 27.39 -13.21
C CYS A 243 -31.41 28.10 -12.84
N GLY A 244 -32.14 27.64 -11.82
CA GLY A 244 -33.36 28.28 -11.34
C GLY A 244 -33.11 29.58 -10.58
N ALA A 245 -31.87 29.80 -10.12
CA ALA A 245 -31.46 31.00 -9.41
C ALA A 245 -31.02 32.15 -10.34
N VAL A 246 -31.02 31.93 -11.66
CA VAL A 246 -30.62 32.96 -12.64
C VAL A 246 -31.57 34.18 -12.55
N PRO A 247 -31.05 35.40 -12.35
CA PRO A 247 -31.90 36.58 -12.23
C PRO A 247 -32.80 36.82 -13.44
N GLY A 248 -34.08 37.12 -13.20
CA GLY A 248 -35.03 37.45 -14.25
C GLY A 248 -35.52 36.28 -15.09
N VAL A 249 -35.10 35.04 -14.81
CA VAL A 249 -35.53 33.86 -15.58
C VAL A 249 -36.96 33.43 -15.23
N SER A 250 -37.73 33.07 -16.25
CA SER A 250 -39.07 32.48 -16.10
C SER A 250 -39.04 30.98 -16.37
N GLU A 251 -38.40 30.56 -17.45
CA GLU A 251 -38.25 29.16 -17.85
C GLU A 251 -36.80 28.87 -18.23
N VAL A 252 -36.26 27.79 -17.65
CA VAL A 252 -34.86 27.41 -17.79
C VAL A 252 -34.74 25.89 -17.70
N SER A 253 -33.83 25.33 -18.46
CA SER A 253 -33.47 23.92 -18.43
C SER A 253 -31.95 23.75 -18.30
N CYS A 254 -31.50 22.64 -17.72
CA CYS A 254 -30.10 22.24 -17.77
C CYS A 254 -29.94 21.25 -18.92
N GLN A 255 -29.02 21.53 -19.85
CA GLN A 255 -28.75 20.66 -20.99
C GLN A 255 -27.25 20.47 -21.14
N ARG A 256 -26.79 19.21 -21.04
CA ARG A 256 -25.36 18.84 -21.14
C ARG A 256 -24.47 19.64 -20.17
N GLY A 257 -25.00 19.96 -18.99
CA GLY A 257 -24.28 20.71 -17.96
C GLY A 257 -24.24 22.23 -18.16
N HIS A 258 -25.06 22.76 -19.06
CA HIS A 258 -25.21 24.20 -19.30
C HIS A 258 -26.65 24.67 -19.04
N CYS A 259 -26.80 25.84 -18.42
CA CYS A 259 -28.11 26.45 -18.26
C CYS A 259 -28.58 27.06 -19.59
N VAL A 260 -29.73 26.59 -20.07
CA VAL A 260 -30.42 27.08 -21.27
C VAL A 260 -31.66 27.84 -20.83
N ILE A 261 -31.65 29.16 -21.03
CA ILE A 261 -32.77 30.05 -20.68
C ILE A 261 -33.74 30.08 -21.86
N GLU A 262 -34.97 29.64 -21.64
CA GLU A 262 -36.01 29.58 -22.67
C GLU A 262 -36.86 30.85 -22.67
N SER A 263 -37.21 31.36 -21.49
CA SER A 263 -37.97 32.60 -21.36
C SER A 263 -37.61 33.43 -20.12
N CYS A 264 -37.72 34.75 -20.26
CA CYS A 264 -37.51 35.71 -19.17
C CYS A 264 -38.84 36.17 -18.56
N ARG A 265 -38.80 36.60 -17.30
CA ARG A 265 -39.95 37.22 -16.61
C ARG A 265 -40.31 38.54 -17.27
N ARG A 266 -41.53 39.01 -17.06
CA ARG A 266 -41.99 40.32 -17.57
C ARG A 266 -41.04 41.44 -17.12
N GLY A 267 -40.66 42.32 -18.05
CA GLY A 267 -39.70 43.41 -17.84
C GLY A 267 -38.24 43.02 -18.07
N PHE A 268 -37.96 41.77 -18.43
CA PHE A 268 -36.63 41.30 -18.82
C PHE A 268 -36.64 40.82 -20.28
N THR A 269 -35.55 41.11 -20.97
CA THR A 269 -35.31 40.70 -22.37
C THR A 269 -34.20 39.67 -22.41
N LEU A 270 -34.41 38.60 -23.18
CA LEU A 270 -33.39 37.58 -23.43
C LEU A 270 -32.30 38.15 -24.34
N THR A 271 -31.06 38.18 -23.85
CA THR A 271 -29.88 38.62 -24.60
C THR A 271 -28.92 37.46 -24.80
N ASN A 272 -28.25 37.42 -25.96
CA ASN A 272 -27.23 36.42 -26.28
C ASN A 272 -25.86 36.89 -25.78
N THR A 273 -25.78 37.12 -24.47
CA THR A 273 -24.58 37.51 -23.76
C THR A 273 -24.18 36.36 -22.84
N PRO A 274 -23.03 35.71 -23.07
CA PRO A 274 -22.62 34.59 -22.26
C PRO A 274 -22.33 35.04 -20.82
N ASN A 275 -22.81 34.26 -19.86
CA ASN A 275 -22.53 34.46 -18.45
C ASN A 275 -21.81 33.23 -17.89
N ILE A 276 -20.53 33.45 -17.53
CA ILE A 276 -19.63 32.41 -17.01
C ILE A 276 -20.09 31.90 -15.64
N GLU A 277 -20.69 32.76 -14.81
CA GLU A 277 -21.18 32.39 -13.48
C GLU A 277 -22.30 31.34 -13.54
N TYR A 278 -23.15 31.43 -14.57
CA TYR A 278 -24.28 30.51 -14.76
C TYR A 278 -24.06 29.49 -15.88
N LEU A 279 -22.84 29.40 -16.43
CA LEU A 279 -22.49 28.51 -17.56
C LEU A 279 -23.51 28.58 -18.72
N SER A 280 -24.04 29.78 -18.98
CA SER A 280 -25.11 30.03 -19.96
C SER A 280 -24.62 30.92 -21.09
N ASN A 281 -25.14 30.69 -22.30
CA ASN A 281 -24.85 31.54 -23.47
C ASN A 281 -25.79 32.76 -23.55
N THR A 282 -26.89 32.72 -22.81
CA THR A 282 -27.95 33.72 -22.82
C THR A 282 -28.26 34.19 -21.41
N THR A 283 -28.71 35.43 -21.27
CA THR A 283 -29.10 36.02 -19.97
C THR A 283 -30.38 36.83 -20.09
N CYS A 284 -31.11 36.98 -18.98
CA CYS A 284 -32.22 37.92 -18.89
C CYS A 284 -31.73 39.26 -18.37
N VAL A 285 -31.81 40.32 -19.20
CA VAL A 285 -31.41 41.68 -18.82
C VAL A 285 -32.66 42.55 -18.68
N TYR A 286 -32.72 43.38 -17.66
CA TYR A 286 -33.85 44.27 -17.44
C TYR A 286 -33.96 45.32 -18.55
N GLU A 287 -35.16 45.54 -19.08
CA GLU A 287 -35.41 46.40 -20.25
C GLU A 287 -34.89 47.85 -20.07
N ASN A 288 -34.87 48.37 -18.85
CA ASN A 288 -34.40 49.73 -18.57
C ASN A 288 -32.87 49.88 -18.50
N ASP A 289 -32.12 48.77 -18.41
CA ASP A 289 -30.65 48.79 -18.35
C ASP A 289 -29.99 48.74 -19.74
N GLN A 290 -30.76 48.46 -20.80
CA GLN A 290 -30.27 48.48 -22.19
C GLN A 290 -30.11 49.89 -22.78
N SER A 291 -30.29 50.96 -21.98
CA SER A 291 -30.15 52.33 -22.48
C SER A 291 -28.66 52.69 -22.70
N PRO A 292 -28.19 52.88 -23.96
CA PRO A 292 -26.77 53.09 -24.26
C PRO A 292 -26.21 54.47 -23.85
N SER A 293 -26.93 55.23 -23.01
CA SER A 293 -26.72 56.67 -22.89
C SER A 293 -26.64 57.24 -21.47
N LYS A 294 -26.58 56.42 -20.41
CA LYS A 294 -26.17 56.93 -19.10
C LYS A 294 -24.65 56.94 -18.98
N SER A 295 -24.02 57.79 -19.79
CA SER A 295 -22.70 58.32 -19.47
C SER A 295 -22.83 59.12 -18.18
N TRP A 296 -22.36 58.57 -17.07
CA TRP A 296 -22.12 59.31 -15.85
C TRP A 296 -20.88 60.20 -16.09
N PHE A 297 -21.01 61.23 -16.93
CA PHE A 297 -20.12 62.36 -16.83
C PHE A 297 -20.42 63.02 -15.48
N VAL A 298 -19.61 62.68 -14.48
CA VAL A 298 -19.46 63.49 -13.28
C VAL A 298 -18.93 64.84 -13.76
N ALA A 299 -19.82 65.82 -13.88
CA ALA A 299 -19.44 67.20 -14.00
C ALA A 299 -18.65 67.56 -12.73
N GLN A 300 -17.33 67.66 -12.86
CA GLN A 300 -16.52 68.36 -11.88
C GLN A 300 -16.91 69.84 -11.97
N ALA A 301 -17.69 70.31 -11.00
CA ALA A 301 -17.93 71.72 -10.79
C ALA A 301 -16.67 72.35 -10.15
N ASN A 302 -16.20 73.43 -10.78
CA ASN A 302 -15.20 74.37 -10.25
C ASN A 302 -15.68 75.02 -8.96
#